data_AF-A0A9I9EL88-F1
#
_entry.id   AF-A0A9I9EL88-F1
#
_cell.length_a   1.000
_cell.length_b   1.000
_cell.length_c   1.000
_cell.angle_alpha   90.00
_cell.angle_beta   90.00
_cell.angle_gamma   90.00
#
_symmetry.space_group_name_H-M   'P 1'
#
loop_
_entity.id
_entity.type
_entity.pdbx_description
1 polymer ?
#
loop_
_entity_poly.entity_id
_entity_poly.type
_entity_poly.pdbx_seq_one_letter_code
_entity_poly.pdbx_strand_id
1 'polypeptide(L)'
;MPLYDRSVLTDPKDFEKLIAKAWQDLEGPNNKSLNLKFPPKKYGLIRSTLEFKHQNIQKLKEWILKKKSKNENFDSSSSHISSFVIATAYLCVCTAKLEGLKEGKLFFGFPTDVRTRLKPQVPLNYFGNCVVGVFVCLERSEVLRENGIILACDEISKAIRNCDDGPLNWCENLVSTICQMTNDYSEIQVISLTGSPRFGVYSADFGFGKPKRVEIVSAESPYLFSLTDGRNSDVVMEIGIVKKRKEMEAFVAIFNQGFESI
;
A
#
# COMPACT_ATOMS: atom_id res chain seq x y z
N MET A 1 17.17 -9.42 -22.39
CA MET A 1 18.45 -9.07 -21.72
C MET A 1 18.20 -7.92 -20.76
N PRO A 2 18.68 -7.98 -19.50
CA PRO A 2 18.55 -6.87 -18.54
C PRO A 2 19.32 -5.63 -19.00
N LEU A 3 18.75 -4.45 -18.77
CA LEU A 3 19.35 -3.15 -19.04
C LEU A 3 19.95 -2.58 -17.75
N TYR A 4 21.26 -2.35 -17.72
CA TYR A 4 21.99 -1.86 -16.54
C TYR A 4 22.34 -0.36 -16.60
N ASP A 5 22.07 0.30 -17.73
CA ASP A 5 22.35 1.71 -17.90
C ASP A 5 21.46 2.54 -16.96
N ARG A 6 22.08 3.25 -16.02
CA ARG A 6 21.38 4.10 -15.04
C ARG A 6 21.00 5.47 -15.60
N SER A 7 21.58 5.88 -16.73
CA SER A 7 21.30 7.18 -17.35
C SER A 7 19.86 7.29 -17.89
N VAL A 8 19.15 6.17 -18.01
CA VAL A 8 17.72 6.12 -18.34
C VAL A 8 16.82 6.72 -17.26
N LEU A 9 17.34 6.89 -16.04
CA LEU A 9 16.67 7.57 -14.95
C LEU A 9 17.09 9.03 -14.95
N THR A 10 16.15 9.93 -15.21
CA THR A 10 16.38 11.37 -15.09
C THR A 10 15.95 11.85 -13.70
N ASP A 11 16.86 12.52 -12.99
CA ASP A 11 16.57 13.21 -11.74
C ASP A 11 16.68 14.74 -11.92
N PRO A 12 15.70 15.38 -12.60
CA PRO A 12 15.74 16.82 -12.88
C PRO A 12 15.65 17.71 -11.64
N LYS A 13 15.31 17.14 -10.48
CA LYS A 13 15.04 17.87 -9.23
C LYS A 13 16.02 17.53 -8.11
N ASP A 14 17.05 16.74 -8.42
CA ASP A 14 18.11 16.36 -7.49
C ASP A 14 17.53 15.67 -6.23
N PHE A 15 16.55 14.80 -6.44
CA PHE A 15 15.89 14.01 -5.39
C PHE A 15 16.87 13.21 -4.56
N GLU A 16 17.92 12.68 -5.20
CA GLU A 16 18.98 11.97 -4.49
C GLU A 16 19.55 12.83 -3.36
N LYS A 17 19.93 14.09 -3.66
CA LYS A 17 20.47 15.00 -2.66
C LYS A 17 19.41 15.43 -1.65
N LEU A 18 18.17 15.66 -2.08
CA LEU A 18 17.09 16.06 -1.19
C LEU A 18 16.78 14.96 -0.16
N ILE A 19 16.68 13.70 -0.60
CA ILE A 19 16.45 12.54 0.26
C ILE A 19 17.67 12.31 1.15
N ALA A 20 18.88 12.32 0.60
CA ALA A 20 20.11 12.14 1.38
C ALA A 20 20.23 13.19 2.49
N LYS A 21 19.90 14.45 2.20
CA LYS A 21 19.87 15.53 3.19
C LYS A 21 18.82 15.27 4.27
N ALA A 22 17.59 14.88 3.89
CA ALA A 22 16.55 14.55 4.86
C ALA A 22 16.98 13.42 5.82
N TRP A 23 17.66 12.39 5.31
CA TRP A 23 18.24 11.34 6.16
C TRP A 23 19.37 11.83 7.05
N GLN A 24 20.25 12.70 6.53
CA GLN A 24 21.34 13.29 7.29
C GLN A 24 20.85 14.22 8.42
N ASP A 25 19.65 14.80 8.27
CA ASP A 25 19.06 15.71 9.24
C ASP A 25 18.10 15.02 10.23
N LEU A 26 17.83 13.71 10.06
CA LEU A 26 16.80 12.93 10.78
C LEU A 26 16.92 12.93 12.31
N GLU A 27 18.09 13.28 12.85
CA GLU A 27 18.35 13.33 14.31
C GLU A 27 19.20 14.54 14.69
N GLY A 28 19.08 15.62 13.91
CA GLY A 28 19.93 16.80 14.00
C GLY A 28 20.91 16.90 12.83
N PRO A 29 21.55 18.08 12.67
CA PRO A 29 22.36 18.36 11.50
C PRO A 29 23.60 17.47 11.44
N ASN A 30 23.95 17.03 10.23
CA ASN A 30 25.14 16.21 9.96
C ASN A 30 25.16 14.83 10.63
N ASN A 31 24.01 14.16 10.79
CA ASN A 31 23.98 12.77 11.24
C ASN A 31 24.69 11.85 10.22
N LYS A 32 25.88 11.35 10.58
CA LYS A 32 26.66 10.39 9.77
C LYS A 32 26.40 8.93 10.16
N SER A 33 25.43 8.68 11.02
CA SER A 33 25.08 7.33 11.45
C SER A 33 24.47 6.54 10.29
N LEU A 34 25.02 5.36 10.01
CA LEU A 34 24.40 4.36 9.14
C LEU A 34 23.44 3.44 9.92
N ASN A 35 23.30 3.63 11.23
CA ASN A 35 22.35 2.89 12.05
C ASN A 35 20.95 3.46 11.85
N LEU A 36 20.23 2.90 10.88
CA LEU A 36 18.80 3.12 10.73
C LEU A 36 18.08 2.58 11.98
N LYS A 37 17.43 3.47 12.74
CA LYS A 37 16.62 3.10 13.90
C LYS A 37 15.33 2.46 13.42
N PHE A 38 15.33 1.14 13.29
CA PHE A 38 14.12 0.40 13.02
C PHE A 38 13.27 0.26 14.30
N PRO A 39 11.93 0.17 14.17
CA PRO A 39 11.07 -0.15 15.28
C PRO A 39 11.53 -1.45 15.97
N PRO A 40 11.40 -1.56 17.30
CA PRO A 40 11.81 -2.76 18.02
C PRO A 40 11.06 -3.99 17.49
N LYS A 41 11.77 -5.11 17.36
CA LYS A 41 11.15 -6.38 16.96
C LYS A 41 10.06 -6.74 17.96
N LYS A 42 8.87 -7.04 17.43
CA LYS A 42 7.74 -7.54 18.21
C LYS A 42 7.77 -9.07 18.17
N TYR A 43 7.74 -9.69 19.35
CA TYR A 43 7.71 -11.15 19.50
C TYR A 43 6.27 -11.67 19.67
N GLY A 44 6.08 -12.98 19.44
CA GLY A 44 4.78 -13.64 19.61
C GLY A 44 3.75 -13.28 18.54
N LEU A 45 4.21 -12.81 17.38
CA LEU A 45 3.36 -12.58 16.23
C LEU A 45 3.10 -13.90 15.50
N ILE A 46 1.88 -14.05 14.98
CA ILE A 46 1.48 -15.15 14.10
C ILE A 46 1.16 -14.59 12.73
N ARG A 47 1.36 -15.42 11.70
CA ARG A 47 1.05 -15.07 10.31
C ARG A 47 -0.17 -15.80 9.81
N SER A 48 -1.01 -15.09 9.08
CA SER A 48 -2.13 -15.64 8.33
C SER A 48 -2.15 -15.07 6.92
N THR A 49 -2.78 -15.79 5.98
CA THR A 49 -3.01 -15.33 4.62
C THR A 49 -4.51 -15.24 4.40
N LEU A 50 -4.97 -14.09 3.91
CA LEU A 50 -6.37 -13.84 3.56
C LEU A 50 -6.49 -13.76 2.04
N GLU A 51 -7.60 -14.23 1.50
CA GLU A 51 -7.84 -14.23 0.06
C GLU A 51 -8.90 -13.18 -0.31
N PHE A 52 -8.57 -12.30 -1.25
CA PHE A 52 -9.58 -11.55 -1.98
C PHE A 52 -10.01 -12.33 -3.21
N LYS A 53 -11.20 -12.93 -3.13
CA LYS A 53 -11.79 -13.63 -4.26
C LYS A 53 -12.37 -12.68 -5.30
N HIS A 54 -12.46 -13.14 -6.55
CA HIS A 54 -13.06 -12.37 -7.65
C HIS A 54 -14.48 -11.91 -7.31
N GLN A 55 -15.29 -12.80 -6.73
CA GLN A 55 -16.66 -12.50 -6.32
C GLN A 55 -16.72 -11.39 -5.26
N ASN A 56 -15.81 -11.42 -4.28
CA ASN A 56 -15.76 -10.43 -3.20
C ASN A 56 -15.41 -9.04 -3.74
N ILE A 57 -14.37 -8.95 -4.58
CA ILE A 57 -13.97 -7.69 -5.21
C ILE A 57 -15.06 -7.15 -6.13
N GLN A 58 -15.71 -8.02 -6.90
CA GLN A 58 -16.78 -7.61 -7.80
C GLN A 58 -17.99 -7.07 -7.03
N LYS A 59 -18.46 -7.77 -5.99
CA LYS A 59 -19.54 -7.29 -5.12
C LYS A 59 -19.23 -5.92 -4.52
N LEU A 60 -18.02 -5.75 -3.97
CA LEU A 60 -17.57 -4.46 -3.44
C LEU A 60 -17.58 -3.37 -4.52
N LYS A 61 -17.06 -3.68 -5.71
CA LYS A 61 -17.03 -2.73 -6.83
C LYS A 61 -18.43 -2.28 -7.23
N GLU A 62 -19.35 -3.22 -7.40
CA GLU A 62 -20.74 -2.94 -7.77
C GLU A 62 -21.45 -2.11 -6.70
N TRP A 63 -21.26 -2.45 -5.42
CA TRP A 63 -21.83 -1.69 -4.31
C TRP A 63 -21.29 -0.26 -4.26
N ILE A 64 -19.97 -0.07 -4.39
CA ILE A 64 -19.32 1.25 -4.41
C ILE A 64 -19.88 2.09 -5.56
N LEU A 65 -19.88 1.56 -6.79
CA LEU A 65 -20.34 2.30 -7.96
C LEU A 65 -21.82 2.68 -7.85
N LYS A 66 -22.67 1.78 -7.34
CA LYS A 66 -24.10 2.05 -7.09
C LYS A 66 -24.33 3.12 -6.04
N LYS A 67 -23.50 3.20 -5.00
CA LYS A 67 -23.59 4.25 -3.97
C LYS A 67 -23.08 5.59 -4.51
N LYS A 68 -21.99 5.61 -5.28
CA LYS A 68 -21.47 6.82 -5.94
C LYS A 68 -22.48 7.42 -6.91
N SER A 69 -23.17 6.60 -7.71
CA SER A 69 -24.17 7.10 -8.66
C SER A 69 -25.41 7.74 -8.00
N LYS A 70 -25.63 7.50 -6.70
CA LYS A 70 -26.78 8.01 -5.94
C LYS A 70 -26.46 9.22 -5.08
N ASN A 71 -25.18 9.61 -5.00
CA ASN A 71 -24.72 10.63 -4.07
C ASN A 71 -23.80 11.62 -4.78
N GLU A 72 -24.29 12.83 -4.97
CA GLU A 72 -23.61 13.91 -5.70
C GLU A 72 -22.30 14.36 -5.03
N ASN A 73 -22.08 14.01 -3.76
CA ASN A 73 -20.83 14.31 -3.05
C ASN A 73 -19.64 13.48 -3.52
N PHE A 74 -19.87 12.41 -4.30
CA PHE A 74 -18.79 11.56 -4.82
C PHE A 74 -18.62 11.77 -6.32
N ASP A 75 -17.36 11.79 -6.75
CA ASP A 75 -17.03 11.90 -8.16
C ASP A 75 -17.52 10.67 -8.93
N SER A 76 -18.59 10.87 -9.71
CA SER A 76 -19.21 9.87 -10.57
C SER A 76 -18.49 9.70 -11.91
N SER A 77 -17.54 10.60 -12.25
CA SER A 77 -16.81 10.57 -13.52
C SER A 77 -15.77 9.45 -13.58
N SER A 78 -15.29 8.97 -12.42
CA SER A 78 -14.32 7.88 -12.33
C SER A 78 -15.00 6.52 -12.13
N SER A 79 -15.41 5.88 -13.22
CA SER A 79 -16.01 4.53 -13.21
C SER A 79 -14.98 3.39 -13.04
N HIS A 80 -13.70 3.68 -13.26
CA HIS A 80 -12.63 2.68 -13.21
C HIS A 80 -11.96 2.64 -11.83
N ILE A 81 -12.47 1.78 -10.96
CA ILE A 81 -11.82 1.40 -9.70
C ILE A 81 -11.16 0.03 -9.87
N SER A 82 -9.85 -0.04 -9.62
CA SER A 82 -9.08 -1.29 -9.75
C SER A 82 -9.26 -2.20 -8.53
N SER A 83 -9.02 -3.51 -8.70
CA SER A 83 -9.06 -4.47 -7.59
C SER A 83 -8.08 -4.11 -6.47
N PHE A 84 -6.92 -3.55 -6.82
CA PHE A 84 -5.92 -3.08 -5.85
C PHE A 84 -6.48 -1.94 -4.97
N VAL A 85 -7.13 -0.96 -5.58
CA VAL A 85 -7.76 0.14 -4.84
C VAL A 85 -8.81 -0.39 -3.88
N ILE A 86 -9.70 -1.26 -4.36
CA ILE A 86 -10.79 -1.84 -3.53
C ILE A 86 -10.21 -2.64 -2.36
N ALA A 87 -9.26 -3.52 -2.62
CA ALA A 87 -8.62 -4.33 -1.58
C ALA A 87 -7.91 -3.45 -0.54
N THR A 88 -7.17 -2.42 -1.00
CA THR A 88 -6.45 -1.50 -0.11
C THR A 88 -7.42 -0.69 0.74
N ALA A 89 -8.46 -0.11 0.14
CA ALA A 89 -9.52 0.60 0.86
C ALA A 89 -10.23 -0.28 1.89
N TYR A 90 -10.51 -1.53 1.53
CA TYR A 90 -11.11 -2.51 2.44
C TYR A 90 -10.18 -2.82 3.63
N LEU A 91 -8.88 -2.98 3.39
CA LEU A 91 -7.88 -3.13 4.47
C LEU A 91 -7.78 -1.88 5.34
N CYS A 92 -7.93 -0.67 4.78
CA CYS A 92 -8.04 0.57 5.56
C CYS A 92 -9.21 0.53 6.53
N VAL A 93 -10.40 0.15 6.05
CA VAL A 93 -11.60 0.03 6.87
C VAL A 93 -11.45 -1.05 7.93
N CYS A 94 -10.91 -2.22 7.58
CA CYS A 94 -10.67 -3.30 8.54
C CYS A 94 -9.70 -2.88 9.65
N THR A 95 -8.64 -2.15 9.28
CA THR A 95 -7.65 -1.66 10.25
C THR A 95 -8.23 -0.56 11.13
N ALA A 96 -9.03 0.36 10.56
CA ALA A 96 -9.76 1.36 11.32
C ALA A 96 -10.67 0.71 12.36
N LYS A 97 -11.44 -0.31 11.97
CA LYS A 97 -12.34 -1.06 12.85
C LYS A 97 -11.60 -1.81 13.95
N LEU A 98 -10.46 -2.44 13.63
CA LEU A 98 -9.64 -3.16 14.62
C LEU A 98 -9.09 -2.20 15.68
N GLU A 99 -8.64 -1.01 15.28
CA GLU A 99 -8.10 -0.01 16.22
C GLU A 99 -9.20 0.75 17.00
N GLY A 100 -10.48 0.60 16.60
CA GLY A 100 -11.62 1.17 17.32
C GLY A 100 -11.68 2.70 17.30
N LEU A 101 -12.12 3.30 18.41
CA LEU A 101 -12.33 4.75 18.57
C LEU A 101 -11.04 5.56 18.76
N LYS A 102 -9.88 5.04 18.36
CA LYS A 102 -8.63 5.78 18.38
C LYS A 102 -8.79 7.04 17.53
N GLU A 103 -8.52 8.21 18.09
CA GLU A 103 -8.59 9.46 17.33
C GLU A 103 -7.40 9.60 16.37
N GLY A 104 -7.57 10.48 15.38
CA GLY A 104 -6.52 10.87 14.45
C GLY A 104 -6.54 10.16 13.10
N LYS A 105 -5.44 10.32 12.38
CA LYS A 105 -5.30 9.95 10.97
C LYS A 105 -4.79 8.52 10.80
N LEU A 106 -5.25 7.89 9.72
CA LEU A 106 -4.75 6.63 9.19
C LEU A 106 -3.81 6.93 8.02
N PHE A 107 -2.54 6.60 8.18
CA PHE A 107 -1.54 6.72 7.13
C PHE A 107 -1.36 5.37 6.45
N PHE A 108 -1.67 5.30 5.16
CA PHE A 108 -1.46 4.13 4.33
C PHE A 108 -0.40 4.41 3.28
N GLY A 109 0.55 3.50 3.10
CA GLY A 109 1.63 3.63 2.12
C GLY A 109 1.77 2.38 1.25
N PHE A 110 2.08 2.54 -0.02
CA PHE A 110 2.37 1.42 -0.92
C PHE A 110 3.41 1.80 -1.98
N PRO A 111 4.33 0.88 -2.34
CA PRO A 111 5.29 1.10 -3.40
C PRO A 111 4.59 1.06 -4.75
N THR A 112 5.07 1.91 -5.67
CA THR A 112 4.53 2.00 -7.02
C THR A 112 5.65 1.94 -8.03
N ASP A 113 5.56 1.02 -8.99
CA ASP A 113 6.46 0.97 -10.15
C ASP A 113 6.20 2.17 -11.06
N VAL A 114 7.24 3.00 -11.25
CA VAL A 114 7.14 4.23 -12.04
C VAL A 114 7.80 4.11 -13.41
N ARG A 115 8.27 2.92 -13.82
CA ARG A 115 8.93 2.73 -15.12
C ARG A 115 8.12 3.29 -16.29
N THR A 116 6.84 2.94 -16.35
CA THR A 116 5.92 3.39 -17.41
C THR A 116 5.31 4.77 -17.14
N ARG A 117 5.62 5.39 -16.00
CA ARG A 117 5.04 6.69 -15.56
C ARG A 117 6.02 7.84 -15.70
N LEU A 118 7.32 7.55 -15.68
CA LEU A 118 8.35 8.54 -15.97
C LEU A 118 8.29 8.98 -17.44
N LYS A 119 8.77 10.20 -17.70
CA LYS A 119 8.86 10.79 -19.04
C LYS A 119 10.32 11.26 -19.24
N PRO A 120 11.13 10.58 -20.07
CA PRO A 120 10.78 9.39 -20.88
C PRO A 120 10.52 8.14 -20.02
N GLN A 121 9.79 7.17 -20.58
CA GLN A 121 9.52 5.90 -19.90
C GLN A 121 10.81 5.07 -19.77
N VAL A 122 10.99 4.46 -18.61
CA VAL A 122 12.09 3.54 -18.35
C VAL A 122 11.73 2.17 -18.93
N PRO A 123 12.63 1.50 -19.66
CA PRO A 123 12.38 0.18 -20.20
C PRO A 123 12.01 -0.85 -19.11
N LEU A 124 11.06 -1.74 -19.41
CA LEU A 124 10.60 -2.77 -18.46
C LEU A 124 11.70 -3.75 -18.05
N ASN A 125 12.71 -3.95 -18.91
CA ASN A 125 13.89 -4.76 -18.64
C ASN A 125 15.01 -4.01 -17.87
N TYR A 126 14.77 -2.78 -17.40
CA TYR A 126 15.69 -2.06 -16.53
C TYR A 126 15.95 -2.81 -15.23
N PHE A 127 17.21 -3.16 -15.02
CA PHE A 127 17.72 -3.88 -13.86
C PHE A 127 18.13 -2.88 -12.76
N GLY A 128 17.17 -2.58 -11.89
CA GLY A 128 17.36 -1.66 -10.78
C GLY A 128 16.05 -1.26 -10.13
N ASN A 129 16.13 -0.35 -9.16
CA ASN A 129 14.94 0.21 -8.52
C ASN A 129 14.39 1.35 -9.37
N CYS A 130 13.08 1.33 -9.58
CA CYS A 130 12.35 2.41 -10.24
C CYS A 130 10.96 2.46 -9.60
N VAL A 131 10.96 2.72 -8.30
CA VAL A 131 9.78 2.67 -7.43
C VAL A 131 9.69 3.93 -6.58
N VAL A 132 8.48 4.43 -6.38
CA VAL A 132 8.20 5.53 -5.44
C VAL A 132 7.17 5.07 -4.42
N GLY A 133 7.25 5.61 -3.20
CA GLY A 133 6.21 5.40 -2.20
C GLY A 133 5.02 6.32 -2.46
N VAL A 134 3.82 5.76 -2.51
CA VAL A 134 2.57 6.51 -2.54
C VAL A 134 1.89 6.39 -1.19
N PHE A 135 1.43 7.52 -0.65
CA PHE A 135 0.87 7.61 0.68
C PHE A 135 -0.49 8.28 0.63
N VAL A 136 -1.38 7.83 1.51
CA VAL A 136 -2.74 8.31 1.66
C VAL A 136 -2.97 8.56 3.13
N CYS A 137 -3.57 9.71 3.44
CA CYS A 137 -3.95 10.11 4.78
C CYS A 137 -5.48 10.14 4.86
N LEU A 138 -6.06 9.34 5.74
CA LEU A 138 -7.50 9.25 5.92
C LEU A 138 -7.88 9.62 7.35
N GLU A 139 -8.92 10.44 7.53
CA GLU A 139 -9.49 10.66 8.85
C GLU A 139 -10.19 9.38 9.32
N ARG A 140 -9.77 8.83 10.47
CA ARG A 140 -10.29 7.54 10.94
C ARG A 140 -11.79 7.58 11.20
N SER A 141 -12.28 8.71 11.74
CA SER A 141 -13.70 8.93 11.99
C SER A 141 -14.52 8.89 10.70
N GLU A 142 -13.99 9.39 9.58
CA GLU A 142 -14.65 9.36 8.27
C GLU A 142 -14.63 7.95 7.65
N VAL A 143 -13.51 7.22 7.79
CA VAL A 143 -13.38 5.83 7.31
C VAL A 143 -14.34 4.88 8.03
N LEU A 144 -14.68 5.17 9.30
CA LEU A 144 -15.61 4.35 10.09
C LEU A 144 -17.09 4.63 9.80
N ARG A 145 -17.44 5.65 8.99
CA ARG A 145 -18.82 5.93 8.58
C ARG A 145 -19.33 4.92 7.54
N GLU A 146 -20.64 4.92 7.30
CA GLU A 146 -21.31 4.00 6.35
C GLU A 146 -20.64 3.98 4.96
N ASN A 147 -20.22 5.14 4.46
CA ASN A 147 -19.60 5.29 3.13
C ASN A 147 -18.07 5.42 3.17
N GLY A 148 -17.43 5.09 4.30
CA GLY A 148 -15.99 5.31 4.51
C GLY A 148 -15.09 4.56 3.52
N ILE A 149 -15.52 3.39 3.01
CA ILE A 149 -14.79 2.66 1.96
C ILE A 149 -14.77 3.42 0.62
N ILE A 150 -15.82 4.19 0.30
CA ILE A 150 -15.90 4.99 -0.93
C ILE A 150 -14.88 6.13 -0.85
N LEU A 151 -14.86 6.83 0.29
CA LEU A 151 -13.85 7.85 0.57
C LEU A 151 -12.43 7.29 0.44
N ALA A 152 -12.16 6.15 1.06
CA ALA A 152 -10.85 5.49 0.96
C ALA A 152 -10.49 5.14 -0.49
N CYS A 153 -11.43 4.60 -1.27
CA CYS A 153 -11.21 4.31 -2.69
C CYS A 153 -10.87 5.57 -3.49
N ASP A 154 -11.57 6.67 -3.24
CA ASP A 154 -11.38 7.92 -3.96
C ASP A 154 -10.02 8.55 -3.65
N GLU A 155 -9.62 8.61 -2.38
CA GLU A 155 -8.33 9.14 -1.97
C GLU A 155 -7.17 8.27 -2.46
N ILE A 156 -7.28 6.94 -2.41
CA ILE A 156 -6.27 6.03 -2.98
C ILE A 156 -6.19 6.20 -4.51
N SER A 157 -7.32 6.28 -5.19
CA SER A 157 -7.34 6.47 -6.66
C SER A 157 -6.75 7.80 -7.06
N LYS A 158 -7.04 8.87 -6.31
CA LYS A 158 -6.48 10.20 -6.50
C LYS A 158 -4.97 10.19 -6.28
N ALA A 159 -4.48 9.53 -5.23
CA ALA A 159 -3.05 9.41 -4.98
C ALA A 159 -2.31 8.65 -6.10
N ILE A 160 -2.93 7.60 -6.65
CA ILE A 160 -2.37 6.87 -7.80
C ILE A 160 -2.33 7.76 -9.04
N ARG A 161 -3.41 8.49 -9.36
CA ARG A 161 -3.47 9.41 -10.52
C ARG A 161 -2.45 10.54 -10.40
N ASN A 162 -2.32 11.15 -9.23
CA ASN A 162 -1.30 12.18 -8.98
C ASN A 162 0.12 11.62 -9.21
N CYS A 163 0.35 10.36 -8.84
CA CYS A 163 1.60 9.69 -9.15
C CYS A 163 1.79 9.42 -10.65
N ASP A 164 0.71 9.23 -11.43
CA ASP A 164 0.78 9.06 -12.89
C ASP A 164 1.08 10.38 -13.61
N ASP A 165 0.55 11.50 -13.14
CA ASP A 165 0.73 12.82 -13.74
C ASP A 165 2.14 13.40 -13.50
N GLY A 166 2.79 13.00 -12.41
CA GLY A 166 4.14 13.43 -12.09
C GLY A 166 4.71 12.71 -10.86
N PRO A 167 5.30 11.50 -11.02
CA PRO A 167 5.82 10.72 -9.90
C PRO A 167 6.83 11.50 -9.05
N LEU A 168 7.65 12.31 -9.73
CA LEU A 168 8.68 13.15 -9.13
C LEU A 168 8.08 14.30 -8.30
N ASN A 169 7.02 14.95 -8.80
CA ASN A 169 6.33 16.01 -8.04
C ASN A 169 5.71 15.46 -6.75
N TRP A 170 5.27 14.20 -6.79
CA TRP A 170 4.84 13.52 -5.57
C TRP A 170 6.03 13.33 -4.61
N CYS A 171 7.19 12.85 -5.05
CA CYS A 171 8.35 12.70 -4.17
C CYS A 171 8.74 13.97 -3.38
N GLU A 172 8.61 15.18 -3.94
CA GLU A 172 8.88 16.44 -3.22
C GLU A 172 7.89 16.67 -2.07
N ASN A 173 6.61 16.51 -2.37
CA ASN A 173 5.53 16.61 -1.41
C ASN A 173 5.64 15.51 -0.35
N LEU A 174 6.16 14.34 -0.70
CA LEU A 174 6.33 13.24 0.24
C LEU A 174 7.44 13.55 1.24
N VAL A 175 8.61 14.01 0.79
CA VAL A 175 9.70 14.35 1.71
C VAL A 175 9.31 15.50 2.62
N SER A 176 8.65 16.54 2.09
CA SER A 176 8.15 17.63 2.92
C SER A 176 7.08 17.15 3.90
N THR A 177 6.15 16.29 3.48
CA THR A 177 5.09 15.74 4.33
C THR A 177 5.67 14.83 5.43
N ILE A 178 6.61 13.94 5.09
CA ILE A 178 7.32 13.06 6.02
C ILE A 178 8.10 13.89 7.06
N CYS A 179 8.85 14.91 6.61
CA CYS A 179 9.59 15.81 7.49
C CYS A 179 8.70 16.73 8.34
N GLN A 180 7.51 17.10 7.86
CA GLN A 180 6.56 17.97 8.58
C GLN A 180 5.71 17.20 9.60
N MET A 181 5.60 15.87 9.47
CA MET A 181 4.73 15.08 10.34
C MET A 181 5.26 14.93 11.77
N THR A 182 6.58 14.87 11.97
CA THR A 182 7.24 14.90 13.29
C THR A 182 8.77 14.78 13.13
N ASN A 183 9.54 15.29 14.09
CA ASN A 183 10.97 15.00 14.22
C ASN A 183 11.23 13.61 14.83
N ASP A 184 10.19 12.89 15.25
CA ASP A 184 10.22 11.54 15.80
C ASP A 184 9.31 10.59 15.00
N TYR A 185 9.91 9.96 14.00
CA TYR A 185 9.25 8.98 13.13
C TYR A 185 8.68 7.76 13.85
N SER A 186 9.01 7.54 15.12
CA SER A 186 8.42 6.45 15.92
C SER A 186 6.97 6.69 16.31
N GLU A 187 6.48 7.94 16.22
CA GLU A 187 5.11 8.32 16.51
C GLU A 187 4.16 8.16 15.30
N ILE A 188 4.68 8.16 14.07
CA ILE A 188 3.88 7.92 12.86
C ILE A 188 3.76 6.42 12.60
N GLN A 189 2.58 5.89 12.87
CA GLN A 189 2.24 4.52 12.52
C GLN A 189 1.73 4.44 11.08
N VAL A 190 2.64 4.30 10.13
CA VAL A 190 2.28 4.04 8.72
C VAL A 190 1.91 2.57 8.55
N ILE A 191 0.74 2.33 7.98
CA ILE A 191 0.32 1.02 7.52
C ILE A 191 0.80 0.86 6.08
N SER A 192 1.68 -0.09 5.83
CA SER A 192 2.33 -0.25 4.53
C SER A 192 1.86 -1.53 3.83
N LEU A 193 1.85 -1.49 2.50
CA LEU A 193 1.73 -2.67 1.65
C LEU A 193 3.08 -2.99 1.04
N THR A 194 3.41 -4.27 0.90
CA THR A 194 4.58 -4.75 0.17
C THR A 194 4.20 -5.87 -0.79
N GLY A 195 5.02 -6.10 -1.81
CA GLY A 195 4.71 -7.03 -2.89
C GLY A 195 3.73 -6.44 -3.92
N SER A 196 3.29 -7.27 -4.85
CA SER A 196 2.36 -6.88 -5.90
C SER A 196 1.70 -8.12 -6.51
N PRO A 197 0.38 -8.10 -6.78
CA PRO A 197 -0.29 -9.17 -7.51
C PRO A 197 0.15 -9.25 -8.98
N ARG A 198 0.98 -8.31 -9.45
CA ARG A 198 1.55 -8.36 -10.81
C ARG A 198 2.87 -9.11 -10.90
N PHE A 199 3.47 -9.49 -9.78
CA PHE A 199 4.75 -10.20 -9.79
C PHE A 199 4.62 -11.66 -10.24
N GLY A 200 3.41 -12.23 -10.19
CA GLY A 200 3.16 -13.58 -10.69
C GLY A 200 3.97 -14.63 -9.95
N VAL A 201 4.10 -14.51 -8.62
CA VAL A 201 4.98 -15.38 -7.83
C VAL A 201 4.53 -16.84 -7.87
N TYR A 202 3.25 -17.12 -8.10
CA TYR A 202 2.74 -18.48 -8.30
C TYR A 202 2.99 -19.04 -9.71
N SER A 203 3.47 -18.23 -10.65
CA SER A 203 3.85 -18.69 -12.00
C SER A 203 5.25 -19.34 -12.04
N ALA A 204 6.03 -19.23 -10.97
CA ALA A 204 7.36 -19.81 -10.90
C ALA A 204 7.30 -21.36 -10.87
N ASP A 205 7.75 -21.99 -11.96
CA ASP A 205 7.84 -23.44 -12.08
C ASP A 205 9.28 -23.85 -12.40
N PHE A 206 9.91 -24.58 -11.48
CA PHE A 206 11.27 -25.10 -11.60
C PHE A 206 11.33 -26.55 -12.10
N GLY A 207 10.21 -27.07 -12.64
CA GLY A 207 10.05 -28.47 -13.07
C GLY A 207 9.28 -29.35 -12.09
N PHE A 208 8.77 -28.77 -11.00
CA PHE A 208 8.01 -29.47 -9.95
C PHE A 208 6.55 -29.00 -9.86
N GLY A 209 6.11 -28.16 -10.80
CA GLY A 209 4.81 -27.51 -10.78
C GLY A 209 4.81 -26.22 -9.95
N LYS A 210 3.69 -25.51 -10.02
CA LYS A 210 3.49 -24.22 -9.34
C LYS A 210 3.63 -24.32 -7.80
N PRO A 211 4.05 -23.23 -7.12
CA PRO A 211 4.19 -23.22 -5.68
C PRO A 211 2.87 -23.58 -4.98
N LYS A 212 2.98 -24.30 -3.85
CA LYS A 212 1.82 -24.59 -3.00
C LYS A 212 1.39 -23.37 -2.18
N ARG A 213 2.34 -22.53 -1.77
CA ARG A 213 2.13 -21.31 -0.99
C ARG A 213 3.34 -20.39 -1.16
N VAL A 214 3.10 -19.08 -1.19
CA VAL A 214 4.16 -18.06 -1.19
C VAL A 214 4.02 -17.19 0.06
N GLU A 215 5.16 -16.83 0.66
CA GLU A 215 5.21 -16.09 1.92
C GLU A 215 6.30 -15.03 1.87
N ILE A 216 5.94 -13.75 2.06
CA ILE A 216 6.91 -12.65 2.16
C ILE A 216 7.41 -12.59 3.60
N VAL A 217 8.46 -13.37 3.90
CA VAL A 217 8.94 -13.53 5.27
C VAL A 217 9.41 -12.24 5.93
N SER A 218 9.94 -11.28 5.16
CA SER A 218 10.38 -9.98 5.67
C SER A 218 9.24 -9.07 6.14
N ALA A 219 7.98 -9.41 5.85
CA ALA A 219 6.81 -8.65 6.29
C ALA A 219 6.40 -8.96 7.75
N GLU A 220 7.33 -8.83 8.70
CA GLU A 220 7.12 -9.20 10.12
C GLU A 220 6.64 -8.03 11.00
N SER A 221 5.67 -7.25 10.53
CA SER A 221 5.13 -6.11 11.28
C SER A 221 3.60 -6.14 11.31
N PRO A 222 2.96 -5.80 12.45
CA PRO A 222 1.51 -5.60 12.54
C PRO A 222 0.90 -4.57 11.61
N TYR A 223 1.75 -3.70 11.06
CA TYR A 223 1.38 -2.60 10.18
C TYR A 223 1.86 -2.83 8.74
N LEU A 224 2.34 -4.02 8.41
CA LEU A 224 2.77 -4.36 7.06
C LEU A 224 1.91 -5.49 6.50
N PHE A 225 1.15 -5.18 5.45
CA PHE A 225 0.43 -6.16 4.66
C PHE A 225 1.29 -6.60 3.48
N SER A 226 1.44 -7.91 3.29
CA SER A 226 2.08 -8.47 2.10
C SER A 226 1.04 -8.81 1.04
N LEU A 227 1.37 -8.58 -0.22
CA LEU A 227 0.46 -8.68 -1.35
C LEU A 227 1.08 -9.56 -2.45
N THR A 228 0.36 -10.60 -2.86
CA THR A 228 0.76 -11.51 -3.95
C THR A 228 -0.42 -11.82 -4.86
N ASP A 229 -0.16 -12.37 -6.04
CA ASP A 229 -1.19 -12.94 -6.91
C ASP A 229 -1.88 -14.12 -6.23
N GLY A 230 -3.12 -14.42 -6.64
CA GLY A 230 -3.82 -15.59 -6.16
C GLY A 230 -3.27 -16.87 -6.78
N ARG A 231 -3.10 -17.92 -5.97
CA ARG A 231 -2.70 -19.24 -6.49
C ARG A 231 -3.75 -19.87 -7.42
N ASN A 232 -5.02 -19.65 -7.09
CA ASN A 232 -6.17 -20.21 -7.77
C ASN A 232 -6.87 -19.14 -8.61
N SER A 233 -7.53 -19.55 -9.69
CA SER A 233 -8.17 -18.63 -10.63
C SER A 233 -9.35 -17.86 -10.04
N ASP A 234 -9.92 -18.29 -8.92
CA ASP A 234 -10.97 -17.57 -8.20
C ASP A 234 -10.42 -16.49 -7.25
N VAL A 235 -9.11 -16.47 -7.01
CA VAL A 235 -8.44 -15.54 -6.09
C VAL A 235 -7.75 -14.43 -6.88
N VAL A 236 -8.13 -13.18 -6.63
CA VAL A 236 -7.53 -12.00 -7.28
C VAL A 236 -6.16 -11.69 -6.68
N MET A 237 -6.05 -11.79 -5.35
CA MET A 237 -4.83 -11.53 -4.61
C MET A 237 -4.88 -12.18 -3.22
N GLU A 238 -3.71 -12.54 -2.72
CA GLU A 238 -3.50 -13.01 -1.36
C GLU A 238 -2.86 -11.92 -0.50
N ILE A 239 -3.40 -11.71 0.71
CA ILE A 239 -2.94 -10.75 1.71
C ILE A 239 -2.29 -11.50 2.86
N GLY A 240 -0.97 -11.42 3.01
CA GLY A 240 -0.31 -11.93 4.20
C GLY A 240 -0.33 -10.88 5.31
N ILE A 241 -0.78 -11.28 6.49
CA ILE A 241 -0.94 -10.44 7.68
C ILE A 241 -0.20 -11.05 8.86
N VAL A 242 0.43 -10.22 9.69
CA VAL A 242 1.17 -10.67 10.88
C VAL A 242 0.67 -9.89 12.09
N LYS A 243 0.13 -10.54 13.12
CA LYS A 243 -0.43 -9.87 14.32
C LYS A 243 -0.28 -10.75 15.56
N LYS A 244 -0.52 -10.22 16.75
CA LYS A 244 -0.69 -11.07 17.95
C LYS A 244 -1.95 -11.92 17.81
N ARG A 245 -2.00 -13.08 18.46
CA ARG A 245 -3.11 -14.05 18.34
C ARG A 245 -4.51 -13.41 18.46
N LYS A 246 -4.77 -12.66 19.55
CA LYS A 246 -6.09 -12.01 19.77
C LYS A 246 -6.44 -10.99 18.69
N GLU A 247 -5.47 -10.18 18.25
CA GLU A 247 -5.66 -9.19 17.20
C GLU A 247 -5.88 -9.86 15.83
N MET A 248 -5.22 -10.99 15.58
CA MET A 248 -5.40 -11.79 14.37
C MET A 248 -6.83 -12.32 14.28
N GLU A 249 -7.33 -12.94 15.35
CA GLU A 249 -8.70 -13.47 15.42
C GLU A 249 -9.74 -12.35 15.18
N ALA A 250 -9.56 -11.19 15.83
CA ALA A 250 -10.41 -10.03 15.63
C ALA A 250 -10.34 -9.49 14.18
N PHE A 251 -9.14 -9.37 13.62
CA PHE A 251 -8.95 -8.87 12.25
C PHE A 251 -9.58 -9.81 11.22
N VAL A 252 -9.42 -11.12 11.36
CA VAL A 252 -10.06 -12.12 10.48
C VAL A 252 -11.58 -12.03 10.57
N ALA A 253 -12.13 -11.89 11.77
CA ALA A 253 -13.57 -11.71 11.95
C ALA A 253 -14.09 -10.44 11.27
N ILE A 254 -13.42 -9.29 11.48
CA ILE A 254 -13.74 -8.01 10.84
C ILE A 254 -13.65 -8.13 9.31
N PHE A 255 -12.59 -8.76 8.81
CA PHE A 255 -12.35 -8.94 7.37
C PHE A 255 -13.44 -9.79 6.72
N ASN A 256 -13.90 -10.87 7.36
CA ASN A 256 -14.95 -11.71 6.79
C ASN A 256 -16.33 -11.05 6.88
N GLN A 257 -16.67 -10.44 8.02
CA GLN A 257 -17.97 -9.81 8.25
C GLN A 257 -18.29 -8.70 7.23
N GLY A 258 -17.28 -7.94 6.80
CA GLY A 258 -17.50 -6.87 5.83
C GLY A 258 -17.96 -7.35 4.45
N PHE A 259 -17.68 -8.61 4.06
CA PHE A 259 -18.22 -9.18 2.82
C PHE A 259 -19.64 -9.72 2.97
N GLU A 260 -20.08 -10.04 4.18
CA GLU A 260 -21.45 -10.49 4.48
C GLU A 260 -22.42 -9.30 4.57
N SER A 261 -21.89 -8.11 4.86
CA SER A 261 -22.67 -6.88 5.08
C SER A 261 -22.96 -6.08 3.80
N ILE A 262 -22.54 -6.58 2.62
CA ILE A 262 -22.56 -5.89 1.32
C ILE A 262 -23.28 -6.74 0.28
#